data_AF-A0A1G9VE14-F1
#
_entry.id   AF-A0A1G9VE14-F1
#
_cell.length_a   1.000
_cell.length_b   1.000
_cell.length_c   1.000
_cell.angle_alpha   90.00
_cell.angle_beta   90.00
_cell.angle_gamma   90.00
#
_symmetry.space_group_name_H-M   'P 1'
#
loop_
_entity.id
_entity.type
_entity.pdbx_description
1 polymer ?
#
loop_
_entity_poly.entity_id
_entity_poly.type
_entity_poly.pdbx_seq_one_letter_code
_entity_poly.pdbx_strand_id
1 'polypeptide(L)'
;MAVSERVARRVRRDFPEPGSAPEILRILGELPEIAGSSGAMFGSERLHAAIVLSARGSFSRFRAAVRLAVEDWRDSLVGADLADEDWPTRLDTEFGPVKPPAPPPPPE
;
A
#
# COMPACT_ATOMS: atom_id res chain seq x y z
N MET A 1 -4.12 13.53 -2.22
CA MET A 1 -4.73 12.31 -2.81
C MET A 1 -5.12 11.37 -1.68
N ALA A 2 -6.10 10.48 -1.87
CA ALA A 2 -6.57 9.58 -0.82
C ALA A 2 -5.93 8.17 -0.93
N VAL A 3 -5.70 7.51 0.20
CA VAL A 3 -5.26 6.11 0.24
C VAL A 3 -6.37 5.19 -0.26
N SER A 4 -6.04 4.16 -1.04
CA SER A 4 -7.04 3.24 -1.57
C SER A 4 -7.70 2.40 -0.46
N GLU A 5 -8.94 1.98 -0.67
CA GLU A 5 -9.66 1.14 0.31
C GLU A 5 -8.98 -0.22 0.51
N ARG A 6 -8.32 -0.75 -0.53
CA ARG A 6 -7.56 -2.01 -0.46
C ARG A 6 -6.38 -1.88 0.49
N VAL A 7 -5.59 -0.82 0.34
CA VAL A 7 -4.48 -0.51 1.24
C VAL A 7 -5.00 -0.24 2.65
N ALA A 8 -6.07 0.54 2.80
CA ALA A 8 -6.67 0.83 4.09
C ALA A 8 -7.14 -0.42 4.84
N ARG A 9 -7.71 -1.40 4.12
CA ARG A 9 -8.11 -2.70 4.67
C ARG A 9 -6.90 -3.53 5.08
N ARG A 10 -5.86 -3.61 4.25
CA ARG A 10 -4.61 -4.32 4.57
C ARG A 10 -3.93 -3.73 5.80
N VAL A 11 -3.83 -2.41 5.90
CA VAL A 11 -3.23 -1.73 7.05
C VAL A 11 -4.00 -2.07 8.33
N ARG A 12 -5.34 -1.97 8.32
CA ARG A 12 -6.15 -2.34 9.49
C ARG A 12 -5.98 -3.80 9.91
N ARG A 13 -5.71 -4.70 8.96
CA ARG A 13 -5.50 -6.12 9.21
C ARG A 13 -4.11 -6.41 9.77
N ASP A 14 -3.09 -5.80 9.19
CA ASP A 14 -1.68 -6.11 9.48
C ASP A 14 -1.15 -5.35 10.71
N PHE A 15 -1.80 -4.25 11.12
CA PHE A 15 -1.43 -3.41 12.28
C PHE A 15 -2.61 -3.28 13.25
N PRO A 16 -2.90 -4.33 14.06
CA PRO A 16 -4.05 -4.36 14.95
C PRO A 16 -3.89 -3.46 16.18
N GLU A 17 -2.69 -2.94 16.46
CA GLU A 17 -2.45 -2.10 17.64
C GLU A 17 -3.30 -0.81 17.59
N PRO A 18 -3.94 -0.43 18.71
CA PRO A 18 -4.75 0.78 18.78
C PRO A 18 -3.99 2.02 18.31
N GLY A 19 -4.57 2.76 17.36
CA GLY A 19 -3.99 3.99 16.83
C GLY A 19 -2.96 3.81 15.71
N SER A 20 -2.40 2.60 15.52
CA SER A 20 -1.39 2.35 14.48
C SER A 20 -1.97 2.48 13.07
N ALA A 21 -3.12 1.85 12.80
CA ALA A 21 -3.74 1.91 11.48
C ALA A 21 -4.14 3.35 11.05
N PRO A 22 -4.84 4.15 11.86
CA PRO A 22 -5.12 5.55 11.53
C PRO A 22 -3.85 6.37 11.25
N GLU A 23 -2.79 6.18 12.05
CA GLU A 23 -1.54 6.91 11.88
C GLU A 23 -0.80 6.52 10.60
N ILE A 24 -0.75 5.22 10.27
CA ILE A 24 -0.18 4.74 9.01
C ILE A 24 -0.91 5.33 7.82
N LEU A 25 -2.25 5.34 7.84
CA LEU A 25 -3.05 5.89 6.74
C LEU A 25 -2.88 7.39 6.58
N ARG A 26 -2.74 8.12 7.69
CA ARG A 26 -2.40 9.54 7.68
C ARG A 26 -1.06 9.78 7.01
N ILE A 27 -0.02 9.05 7.42
CA ILE A 27 1.33 9.16 6.85
C ILE A 27 1.32 8.88 5.35
N LEU A 28 0.67 7.79 4.92
CA LEU A 28 0.55 7.45 3.49
C LEU A 28 -0.17 8.57 2.71
N GLY A 29 -1.23 9.16 3.26
CA GLY A 29 -1.96 10.26 2.62
C GLY A 29 -1.14 11.55 2.45
N GLU A 30 -0.13 11.76 3.29
CA GLU A 30 0.74 12.95 3.27
C GLU A 30 1.99 12.77 2.39
N LEU A 31 2.35 11.54 2.01
CA LEU A 31 3.51 11.26 1.14
C LEU A 31 3.57 12.06 -0.17
N PRO A 32 2.46 12.28 -0.89
CA PRO A 32 2.48 13.06 -2.14
C PRO A 32 3.01 14.48 -1.95
N GLU A 33 2.69 15.12 -0.82
CA GLU A 33 3.08 16.49 -0.52
C GLU A 33 4.57 16.59 -0.17
N ILE A 34 5.11 15.53 0.44
CA ILE A 34 6.52 15.44 0.82
C ILE A 34 7.43 15.24 -0.41
N ALA A 35 6.92 14.54 -1.43
CA ALA A 35 7.71 14.10 -2.58
C ALA A 35 7.85 15.11 -3.72
N GLY A 36 7.24 16.30 -3.61
CA GLY A 36 7.32 17.37 -4.61
C GLY A 36 6.93 16.89 -6.01
N SER A 37 7.85 17.00 -6.97
CA SER A 37 7.63 16.62 -8.38
C SER A 37 7.29 15.14 -8.58
N SER A 38 7.56 14.27 -7.60
CA SER A 38 7.19 12.84 -7.65
C SER A 38 5.85 12.53 -6.97
N GLY A 39 5.07 13.54 -6.56
CA GLY A 39 3.84 13.37 -5.78
C GLY A 39 2.81 12.41 -6.39
N ALA A 40 2.73 12.33 -7.72
CA ALA A 40 1.86 11.36 -8.40
C ALA A 40 2.24 9.90 -8.08
N MET A 41 3.55 9.57 -8.09
CA MET A 41 4.03 8.24 -7.73
C MET A 41 3.83 7.97 -6.23
N PHE A 42 4.08 8.97 -5.40
CA PHE A 42 3.96 8.85 -3.95
C PHE A 42 2.52 8.77 -3.45
N GLY A 43 1.53 9.16 -4.26
CA GLY A 43 0.12 8.91 -3.97
C GLY A 43 -0.46 7.70 -4.68
N SER A 44 0.35 6.96 -5.44
CA SER A 44 -0.12 5.78 -6.14
C SER A 44 -0.40 4.64 -5.16
N GLU A 45 -1.44 3.85 -5.44
CA GLU A 45 -1.72 2.62 -4.70
C GLU A 45 -0.53 1.67 -4.71
N ARG A 46 0.21 1.62 -5.83
CA ARG A 46 1.38 0.78 -6.03
C ARG A 46 2.47 1.07 -5.00
N LEU A 47 2.84 2.34 -4.79
CA LEU A 47 3.87 2.68 -3.80
C LEU A 47 3.37 2.46 -2.37
N HIS A 48 2.13 2.86 -2.07
CA HIS A 48 1.55 2.64 -0.74
C HIS A 48 1.54 1.16 -0.37
N ALA A 49 1.17 0.28 -1.31
CA ALA A 49 1.20 -1.16 -1.13
C ALA A 49 2.62 -1.68 -0.89
N ALA A 50 3.60 -1.20 -1.65
CA ALA A 50 5.00 -1.59 -1.48
C ALA A 50 5.53 -1.26 -0.06
N ILE A 51 5.20 -0.07 0.45
CA ILE A 51 5.56 0.35 1.81
C ILE A 51 4.90 -0.55 2.86
N VAL A 52 3.61 -0.87 2.69
CA VAL A 52 2.85 -1.73 3.62
C VAL A 52 3.36 -3.17 3.62
N LEU A 53 3.65 -3.74 2.44
CA LEU A 53 4.23 -5.09 2.31
C LEU A 53 5.62 -5.17 2.97
N SER A 54 6.46 -4.15 2.75
CA SER A 54 7.80 -4.06 3.35
C SER A 54 7.75 -3.97 4.87
N ALA A 55 6.69 -3.38 5.43
CA ALA A 55 6.52 -3.22 6.86
C ALA A 55 6.22 -4.54 7.60
N ARG A 56 5.60 -5.52 6.93
CA ARG A 56 5.24 -6.83 7.52
C ARG A 56 4.56 -6.71 8.89
N GLY A 57 3.58 -5.81 9.01
CA GLY A 57 2.82 -5.54 10.24
C GLY A 57 3.59 -4.82 11.36
N SER A 58 4.83 -4.38 11.13
CA SER A 58 5.61 -3.67 12.14
C SER A 58 5.67 -2.18 11.87
N PHE A 59 5.19 -1.35 12.81
CA PHE A 59 5.22 0.11 12.68
C PHE A 59 6.65 0.67 12.52
N SER A 60 7.63 0.07 13.21
CA SER A 60 9.04 0.45 13.05
C SER A 60 9.57 0.15 11.65
N ARG A 61 9.18 -0.98 11.06
CA ARG A 61 9.54 -1.30 9.67
C ARG A 61 8.78 -0.44 8.67
N PHE A 62 7.52 -0.10 8.95
CA PHE A 62 6.76 0.87 8.16
C PHE A 62 7.51 2.20 8.06
N ARG A 63 7.96 2.75 9.18
CA ARG A 63 8.75 4.00 9.17
C ARG A 63 10.06 3.86 8.39
N ALA A 64 10.71 2.69 8.43
CA ALA A 64 11.91 2.44 7.64
C ALA A 64 11.60 2.36 6.13
N ALA A 65 10.50 1.68 5.76
CA ALA A 65 10.04 1.58 4.38
C ALA A 65 9.63 2.95 3.81
N VAL A 66 9.00 3.82 4.61
CA VAL A 66 8.71 5.20 4.21
C VAL A 66 9.99 5.98 3.90
N ARG A 67 11.02 5.89 4.75
CA ARG A 67 12.31 6.55 4.49
C ARG A 67 12.96 6.03 3.23
N LEU A 68 12.99 4.71 3.04
CA LEU A 68 13.51 4.10 1.82
C LEU A 68 12.75 4.58 0.59
N ALA A 69 11.41 4.68 0.65
CA ALA A 69 10.62 5.15 -0.48
C ALA A 69 10.90 6.62 -0.83
N VAL A 70 11.15 7.46 0.17
CA VAL A 70 11.53 8.87 -0.04
C VAL A 70 12.92 8.99 -0.66
N GLU A 71 13.86 8.15 -0.24
CA GLU A 71 15.23 8.10 -0.79
C GLU A 71 15.23 7.52 -2.21
N ASP A 72 14.65 6.33 -2.40
CA ASP A 72 14.45 5.68 -3.68
C ASP A 72 13.17 4.83 -3.69
N TRP A 73 12.12 5.37 -4.31
CA TRP A 73 10.85 4.68 -4.46
C TRP A 73 10.97 3.46 -5.37
N ARG A 74 11.94 3.40 -6.30
CA ARG A 74 12.11 2.24 -7.18
C ARG A 74 12.58 1.03 -6.40
N ASP A 75 13.52 1.23 -5.49
CA ASP A 75 13.99 0.17 -4.58
C ASP A 75 12.88 -0.34 -3.69
N SER A 76 11.99 0.55 -3.26
CA SER A 76 10.79 0.14 -2.50
C SER A 76 9.86 -0.76 -3.32
N LEU A 77 9.69 -0.48 -4.62
CA LEU A 77 8.91 -1.35 -5.49
C LEU A 77 9.60 -2.70 -5.72
N VAL A 78 10.91 -2.71 -5.93
CA VAL A 78 11.68 -3.95 -6.14
C VAL A 78 11.63 -4.82 -4.89
N GLY A 79 11.88 -4.24 -3.71
CA GLY A 79 11.84 -4.96 -2.43
C GLY A 79 10.47 -5.53 -2.07
N ALA A 80 9.40 -4.98 -2.65
CA ALA A 80 8.03 -5.44 -2.46
C ALA A 80 7.51 -6.34 -3.58
N ASP A 81 8.33 -6.72 -4.56
CA ASP A 81 7.93 -7.50 -5.74
C ASP A 81 6.80 -6.82 -6.55
N LEU A 82 6.87 -5.49 -6.63
CA LEU A 82 5.92 -4.62 -7.33
C LEU A 82 6.62 -3.74 -8.37
N ALA A 83 7.84 -4.06 -8.80
CA ALA A 83 8.59 -3.29 -9.82
C ALA A 83 8.25 -3.68 -11.26
N ASP A 84 7.86 -4.94 -11.47
CA ASP A 84 7.59 -5.49 -12.79
C ASP A 84 6.17 -5.15 -13.28
N GLU A 85 5.90 -5.43 -14.56
CA GLU A 85 4.63 -5.09 -15.24
C GLU A 85 3.42 -5.87 -14.69
N ASP A 86 3.64 -7.00 -14.03
CA ASP A 86 2.60 -7.84 -13.41
C ASP A 86 2.12 -7.31 -12.04
N TRP A 87 2.62 -6.14 -11.61
CA TRP A 87 2.25 -5.51 -10.34
C TRP A 87 0.72 -5.41 -10.08
N PRO A 88 -0.17 -5.20 -11.07
CA PRO A 88 -1.62 -5.18 -10.79
C PRO A 88 -2.12 -6.54 -10.29
N THR A 89 -1.64 -7.63 -10.89
CA THR A 89 -1.98 -9.00 -10.49
C THR A 89 -1.43 -9.33 -9.10
N ARG A 90 -0.22 -8.84 -8.78
CA ARG A 90 0.37 -8.98 -7.45
C ARG A 90 -0.43 -8.23 -6.39
N LEU A 91 -0.87 -7.01 -6.69
CA LEU A 91 -1.77 -6.28 -5.79
C LEU A 91 -3.07 -7.05 -5.56
N ASP A 92 -3.68 -7.62 -6.61
CA ASP A 92 -4.91 -8.40 -6.47
C ASP A 92 -4.70 -9.63 -5.58
N THR A 93 -3.53 -10.26 -5.66
CA THR A 93 -3.15 -11.39 -4.81
C THR A 93 -2.96 -10.97 -3.35
N GLU A 94 -2.26 -9.88 -3.10
CA GLU A 94 -1.90 -9.45 -1.73
C GLU A 94 -3.00 -8.66 -0.99
N PHE A 95 -3.76 -7.85 -1.73
CA PHE A 95 -4.73 -6.91 -1.18
C PHE A 95 -6.18 -7.27 -1.56
N GLY A 96 -6.38 -8.31 -2.37
CA GLY A 96 -7.67 -8.65 -2.97
C GLY A 96 -8.02 -7.74 -4.15
N PRO A 97 -8.97 -8.13 -5.01
CA PRO A 97 -9.34 -7.36 -6.19
C PRO A 97 -10.04 -6.04 -5.83
N VAL A 98 -9.94 -5.04 -6.72
CA VAL A 98 -10.62 -3.73 -6.57
C VAL A 98 -12.14 -3.87 -6.44
N LYS A 99 -12.72 -4.84 -7.15
CA LYS A 99 -14.12 -5.22 -7.05
C LYS A 99 -14.19 -6.67 -6.57
N PRO A 100 -14.94 -6.99 -5.48
CA PRO A 100 -15.16 -8.38 -5.12
C PRO A 100 -15.85 -9.10 -6.30
N PRO A 101 -15.50 -10.37 -6.57
CA PRO A 101 -16.15 -11.13 -7.63
C PRO A 101 -17.67 -11.13 -7.41
N ALA A 102 -18.43 -11.02 -8.49
CA ALA A 102 -19.89 -11.09 -8.40
C ALA A 102 -20.28 -12.41 -7.71
N PRO A 103 -21.30 -12.42 -6.83
CA PRO A 103 -21.79 -13.66 -6.25
C PRO A 103 -22.17 -14.63 -7.38
N PRO A 104 -21.94 -15.94 -7.21
CA PRO A 104 -22.38 -16.92 -8.20
C PRO A 104 -23.90 -16.76 -8.43
N PRO A 105 -24.39 -16.94 -9.67
CA PRO A 105 -25.82 -16.92 -9.92
C PRO A 105 -26.51 -17.97 -9.03
N PRO A 106 -27.75 -17.72 -8.56
CA PRO A 106 -28.49 -18.71 -7.79
C PRO A 106 -28.62 -20.00 -8.62
N PRO A 107 -28.59 -21.19 -7.97
CA PRO A 107 -28.87 -22.44 -8.67
C PRO A 107 -30.29 -22.38 -9.27
N GLU A 108 -30.42 -22.85 -10.52
CA GLU A 108 -31.72 -23.05 -11.20
C GLU A 108 -32.57 -24.12 -10.51
#